data_AF-A0A164L451-F1
#
_entry.id   AF-A0A164L451-F1
#
_cell.length_a   1.000
_cell.length_b   1.000
_cell.length_c   1.000
_cell.angle_alpha   90.00
_cell.angle_beta   90.00
_cell.angle_gamma   90.00
#
_symmetry.space_group_name_H-M   'P 1'
#
loop_
_entity.id
_entity.type
_entity.pdbx_description
1 polymer ?
#
loop_
_entity_poly.entity_id
_entity_poly.type
_entity_poly.pdbx_seq_one_letter_code
_entity_poly.pdbx_strand_id
1 'polypeptide(L)'
;MSVGKKQAQTRELRDIFKPAFEDENFLLSCPKMDDVVERQISRNSHSKFIAQRELIWKSTQLKVLDNVRPLISLWNRLAPDTEEGMILESAIRLWAETHFFISKNRRANLMNSVYPRFKTLLKDPTNFSPSEEAQLFGPTFTSALLQAADEDAKLQKVASVGRISGGFSQKTQQKQADKPEDPRPETSRQGDPSERRGYQTRYTDCFSPFFRLLRRQPVVERRQH
;
A
#
# COMPACT_ATOMS: atom_id res chain seq x y z
N MET A 1 14.54 25.75 23.10
CA MET A 1 13.56 24.88 22.39
C MET A 1 14.11 23.46 22.34
N SER A 2 13.47 22.51 23.04
CA SER A 2 14.00 21.16 23.27
C SER A 2 13.52 20.19 22.18
N VAL A 3 14.39 19.88 21.22
CA VAL A 3 14.11 18.95 20.11
C VAL A 3 14.23 17.47 20.55
N GLY A 4 14.84 17.19 21.72
CA GLY A 4 15.07 15.82 22.22
C GLY A 4 13.95 15.20 23.06
N LYS A 5 13.13 16.00 23.79
CA LYS A 5 12.09 15.46 24.70
C LYS A 5 10.91 14.77 23.99
N LYS A 6 10.57 15.17 22.75
CA LYS A 6 9.40 14.63 22.04
C LYS A 6 9.55 13.17 21.61
N GLN A 7 10.75 12.75 21.17
CA GLN A 7 10.96 11.38 20.69
C GLN A 7 10.96 10.34 21.83
N ALA A 8 11.51 10.70 23.00
CA ALA A 8 11.46 9.85 24.19
C ALA A 8 10.02 9.59 24.65
N GLN A 9 9.20 10.65 24.73
CA GLN A 9 7.78 10.55 25.08
C GLN A 9 6.99 9.67 24.09
N THR A 10 7.23 9.81 22.79
CA THR A 10 6.56 8.95 21.79
C THR A 10 6.97 7.49 21.91
N ARG A 11 8.23 7.20 22.25
CA ARG A 11 8.69 5.83 22.47
C ARG A 11 8.04 5.20 23.70
N GLU A 12 7.98 5.92 24.82
CA GLU A 12 7.31 5.46 26.03
C GLU A 12 5.82 5.16 25.78
N LEU A 13 5.11 6.05 25.06
CA LEU A 13 3.71 5.82 24.69
C LEU A 13 3.51 4.57 23.83
N ARG A 14 4.46 4.25 22.94
CA ARG A 14 4.42 3.04 22.12
C ARG A 14 4.53 1.77 22.95
N ASP A 15 5.28 1.82 24.05
CA ASP A 15 5.50 0.69 24.95
C ASP A 15 4.30 0.51 25.91
N ILE A 16 3.74 1.61 26.41
CA ILE A 16 2.54 1.61 27.28
C ILE A 16 1.33 0.98 26.58
N PHE A 17 1.13 1.28 25.29
CA PHE A 17 -0.03 0.82 24.53
C PHE A 17 0.29 -0.34 23.58
N LYS A 18 1.28 -1.19 23.91
CA LYS A 18 1.58 -2.36 23.08
C LYS A 18 0.35 -3.29 23.04
N PRO A 19 -0.25 -3.53 21.86
CA PRO A 19 -1.44 -4.36 21.75
C PRO A 19 -1.10 -5.84 21.95
N ALA A 20 -2.04 -6.59 22.53
CA ALA A 20 -2.01 -8.04 22.59
C ALA A 20 -3.10 -8.59 21.66
N PHE A 21 -2.73 -9.55 20.83
CA PHE A 21 -3.61 -10.18 19.84
C PHE A 21 -3.88 -11.64 20.21
N GLU A 22 -4.88 -12.26 19.60
CA GLU A 22 -5.18 -13.69 19.83
C GLU A 22 -4.06 -14.61 19.31
N ASP A 23 -3.55 -14.29 18.12
CA ASP A 23 -2.37 -14.93 17.58
C ASP A 23 -1.12 -14.24 18.14
N GLU A 24 -0.34 -14.97 18.93
CA GLU A 24 0.92 -14.46 19.50
C GLU A 24 1.97 -14.13 18.42
N ASN A 25 1.85 -14.73 17.24
CA ASN A 25 2.73 -14.45 16.10
C ASN A 25 2.27 -13.23 15.31
N PHE A 26 1.05 -12.74 15.54
CA PHE A 26 0.54 -11.59 14.85
C PHE A 26 1.18 -10.30 15.39
N LEU A 27 1.77 -9.53 14.48
CA LEU A 27 2.35 -8.24 14.78
C LEU A 27 1.75 -7.17 13.89
N LEU A 28 0.98 -6.27 14.51
CA LEU A 28 0.56 -5.04 13.86
C LEU A 28 1.77 -4.18 13.49
N SER A 29 2.12 -4.19 12.21
CA SER A 29 3.35 -3.61 11.70
C SER A 29 3.14 -2.90 10.36
N CYS A 30 4.10 -2.04 10.01
CA CYS A 30 4.13 -1.41 8.70
C CYS A 30 4.57 -2.46 7.68
N PRO A 31 3.80 -2.70 6.60
CA PRO A 31 4.13 -3.71 5.61
C PRO A 31 5.54 -3.52 5.06
N LYS A 32 6.31 -4.60 5.06
CA LYS A 32 7.70 -4.63 4.60
C LYS A 32 7.74 -4.64 3.08
N MET A 33 8.81 -4.08 2.51
CA MET A 33 9.05 -4.21 1.09
C MET A 33 9.42 -5.65 0.77
N ASP A 34 8.84 -6.21 -0.30
CA ASP A 34 9.22 -7.52 -0.82
C ASP A 34 10.63 -7.48 -1.43
N ASP A 35 11.48 -8.47 -1.10
CA ASP A 35 12.88 -8.55 -1.52
C ASP A 35 13.05 -8.45 -3.05
N VAL A 36 12.08 -8.98 -3.81
CA VAL A 36 12.11 -8.93 -5.28
C VAL A 36 12.03 -7.49 -5.79
N VAL A 37 11.19 -6.66 -5.15
CA VAL A 37 11.02 -5.25 -5.51
C VAL A 37 12.24 -4.45 -5.04
N GLU A 38 12.73 -4.71 -3.83
CA GLU A 38 13.92 -4.05 -3.30
C GLU A 38 15.15 -4.27 -4.21
N ARG A 39 15.35 -5.52 -4.67
CA ARG A 39 16.41 -5.87 -5.61
C ARG A 39 16.28 -5.16 -6.96
N GLN A 40 15.07 -4.85 -7.41
CA GLN A 40 14.91 -4.08 -8.64
C GLN A 40 15.10 -2.59 -8.43
N ILE A 41 14.70 -2.04 -7.28
CA ILE A 41 14.99 -0.65 -6.92
C ILE A 41 16.49 -0.42 -6.94
N SER A 42 17.29 -1.33 -6.37
CA SER A 42 18.75 -1.20 -6.36
C SER A 42 19.39 -1.20 -7.75
N ARG A 43 18.72 -1.80 -8.74
CA ARG A 43 19.14 -1.83 -10.16
C ARG A 43 18.64 -0.63 -10.98
N ASN A 44 17.71 0.16 -10.42
CA ASN A 44 17.13 1.30 -11.10
C ASN A 44 18.07 2.52 -11.05
N SER A 45 18.20 3.26 -12.15
CA SER A 45 19.03 4.48 -12.23
C SER A 45 18.59 5.56 -11.24
N HIS A 46 17.30 5.59 -10.88
CA HIS A 46 16.71 6.53 -9.92
C HIS A 46 16.51 5.93 -8.52
N SER A 47 17.25 4.86 -8.18
CA SER A 47 17.16 4.12 -6.91
C SER A 47 17.11 5.02 -5.67
N LYS A 48 18.00 6.02 -5.59
CA LYS A 48 18.06 6.99 -4.46
C LYS A 48 16.76 7.75 -4.26
N PHE A 49 16.15 8.23 -5.35
CA PHE A 49 14.89 8.97 -5.31
C PHE A 49 13.72 8.07 -4.92
N ILE A 50 13.68 6.85 -5.45
CA ILE A 50 12.67 5.85 -5.12
C ILE A 50 12.76 5.50 -3.63
N ALA A 51 13.96 5.22 -3.12
CA ALA A 51 14.22 4.91 -1.72
C ALA A 51 13.82 6.07 -0.78
N GLN A 52 14.12 7.32 -1.15
CA GLN A 52 13.71 8.48 -0.37
C GLN A 52 12.19 8.63 -0.30
N ARG A 53 11.48 8.46 -1.44
CA ARG A 53 10.00 8.50 -1.45
C ARG A 53 9.42 7.37 -0.62
N GLU A 54 9.99 6.18 -0.70
CA GLU A 54 9.57 5.04 0.09
C GLU A 54 9.77 5.28 1.59
N LEU A 55 10.89 5.90 1.99
CA LEU A 55 11.13 6.29 3.37
C LEU A 55 10.08 7.27 3.91
N ILE A 56 9.67 8.25 3.10
CA ILE A 56 8.61 9.22 3.47
C ILE A 56 7.29 8.49 3.72
N TRP A 57 6.89 7.61 2.81
CA TRP A 57 5.64 6.86 2.95
C TRP A 57 5.68 5.91 4.13
N LYS A 58 6.76 5.15 4.31
CA LYS A 58 6.96 4.25 5.44
C LYS A 58 6.93 4.99 6.77
N SER A 59 7.59 6.15 6.86
CA SER A 59 7.56 7.03 8.04
C SER A 59 6.14 7.53 8.34
N THR A 60 5.39 7.92 7.31
CA THR A 60 4.00 8.35 7.43
C THR A 60 3.12 7.21 7.95
N GLN A 61 3.27 6.01 7.39
CA GLN A 61 2.51 4.84 7.80
C GLN A 61 2.81 4.42 9.24
N LEU A 62 4.08 4.50 9.68
CA LEU A 62 4.46 4.23 11.06
C LEU A 62 3.82 5.20 12.05
N LYS A 63 3.76 6.50 11.70
CA LYS A 63 3.05 7.50 12.53
C LYS A 63 1.56 7.20 12.61
N VAL A 64 0.95 6.76 11.52
CA VAL A 64 -0.45 6.31 11.52
C VAL A 64 -0.63 5.11 12.43
N LEU A 65 0.24 4.10 12.34
CA LEU A 65 0.22 2.91 13.23
C LEU A 65 0.36 3.25 14.72
N ASP A 66 1.12 4.27 15.07
CA ASP A 66 1.24 4.69 16.48
C ASP A 66 -0.11 5.13 17.07
N ASN A 67 -1.00 5.72 16.25
CA ASN A 67 -2.27 6.25 16.72
C ASN A 67 -3.30 5.17 17.07
N VAL A 68 -3.21 3.97 16.47
CA VAL A 68 -4.22 2.91 16.72
C VAL A 68 -3.94 2.10 17.97
N ARG A 69 -2.69 2.04 18.42
CA ARG A 69 -2.30 1.32 19.65
C ARG A 69 -3.17 1.66 20.87
N PRO A 70 -3.37 2.94 21.24
CA PRO A 70 -4.28 3.29 22.32
C PRO A 70 -5.75 2.94 22.02
N LEU A 71 -6.20 3.05 20.76
CA LEU A 71 -7.56 2.67 20.36
C LEU A 71 -7.81 1.16 20.55
N ILE A 72 -6.85 0.32 20.16
CA ILE A 72 -6.89 -1.13 20.40
C ILE A 72 -6.90 -1.41 21.91
N SER A 73 -6.15 -0.64 22.71
CA SER A 73 -6.17 -0.82 24.16
C SER A 73 -7.55 -0.55 24.80
N LEU A 74 -8.35 0.33 24.17
CA LEU A 74 -9.73 0.62 24.59
C LEU A 74 -10.73 -0.43 24.09
N TRP A 75 -10.42 -1.13 23.00
CA TRP A 75 -11.30 -2.13 22.36
C TRP A 75 -11.76 -3.22 23.33
N ASN A 76 -10.91 -3.56 24.30
CA ASN A 76 -11.20 -4.60 25.30
C ASN A 76 -11.86 -4.05 26.58
N ARG A 77 -12.00 -2.72 26.69
CA ARG A 77 -12.54 -2.04 27.89
C ARG A 77 -13.96 -1.51 27.66
N LEU A 78 -14.29 -1.19 26.41
CA LEU A 78 -15.60 -0.67 26.03
C LEU A 78 -16.48 -1.80 25.51
N ALA A 79 -17.74 -1.81 25.96
CA ALA A 79 -18.73 -2.75 25.45
C ALA A 79 -19.19 -2.32 24.04
N PRO A 80 -19.35 -3.26 23.08
CA PRO A 80 -19.65 -2.94 21.69
C PRO A 80 -20.94 -2.17 21.44
N ASP A 81 -21.92 -2.45 22.28
CA ASP A 81 -23.31 -2.02 22.16
C ASP A 81 -23.54 -0.61 22.74
N THR A 82 -22.53 -0.02 23.37
CA THR A 82 -22.58 1.38 23.82
C THR A 82 -22.23 2.34 22.68
N GLU A 83 -22.66 3.60 22.83
CA GLU A 83 -22.30 4.66 21.90
C GLU A 83 -20.78 4.80 21.77
N GLU A 84 -20.04 4.74 22.88
CA GLU A 84 -18.58 4.82 22.89
C GLU A 84 -17.93 3.61 22.19
N GLY A 85 -18.50 2.41 22.35
CA GLY A 85 -18.07 1.21 21.63
C GLY A 85 -18.19 1.35 20.11
N MET A 86 -19.34 1.86 19.65
CA MET A 86 -19.58 2.13 18.22
C MET A 86 -18.68 3.25 17.67
N ILE A 87 -18.45 4.30 18.45
CA ILE A 87 -17.51 5.39 18.10
C ILE A 87 -16.09 4.83 17.97
N LEU A 88 -15.64 4.00 18.93
CA LEU A 88 -14.33 3.38 18.89
C LEU A 88 -14.16 2.47 17.68
N GLU A 89 -15.16 1.63 17.37
CA GLU A 89 -15.15 0.79 16.18
C GLU A 89 -15.02 1.62 14.90
N SER A 90 -15.81 2.70 14.80
CA SER A 90 -15.73 3.63 13.67
C SER A 90 -14.34 4.26 13.55
N ALA A 91 -13.73 4.67 14.67
CA ALA A 91 -12.38 5.24 14.69
C ALA A 91 -11.33 4.23 14.21
N ILE A 92 -11.39 2.96 14.66
CA ILE A 92 -10.47 1.90 14.23
C ILE A 92 -10.67 1.59 12.74
N ARG A 93 -11.91 1.54 12.24
CA ARG A 93 -12.21 1.36 10.80
C ARG A 93 -11.63 2.49 9.95
N LEU A 94 -11.82 3.75 10.35
CA LEU A 94 -11.25 4.91 9.65
C LEU A 94 -9.71 4.92 9.68
N TRP A 95 -9.13 4.50 10.79
CA TRP A 95 -7.69 4.30 10.89
C TRP A 95 -7.20 3.23 9.91
N ALA A 96 -7.86 2.07 9.87
CA ALA A 96 -7.48 0.97 9.00
C ALA A 96 -7.57 1.38 7.52
N GLU A 97 -8.63 2.08 7.14
CA GLU A 97 -8.78 2.68 5.81
C GLU A 97 -7.61 3.61 5.46
N THR A 98 -7.19 4.46 6.39
CA THR A 98 -6.04 5.35 6.22
C THR A 98 -4.74 4.55 6.03
N HIS A 99 -4.54 3.49 6.82
CA HIS A 99 -3.37 2.61 6.72
C HIS A 99 -3.31 1.87 5.37
N PHE A 100 -4.44 1.35 4.89
CA PHE A 100 -4.55 0.71 3.59
C PHE A 100 -4.36 1.70 2.43
N PHE A 101 -4.92 2.90 2.54
CA PHE A 101 -4.71 3.95 1.55
C PHE A 101 -3.22 4.27 1.38
N ILE A 102 -2.45 4.35 2.46
CA ILE A 102 -1.01 4.56 2.38
C ILE A 102 -0.32 3.38 1.69
N SER A 103 -0.66 2.14 2.06
CA SER A 103 -0.12 0.93 1.42
C SER A 103 -0.39 0.91 -0.09
N LYS A 104 -1.60 1.27 -0.51
CA LYS A 104 -1.98 1.41 -1.92
C LYS A 104 -1.11 2.43 -2.67
N ASN A 105 -0.88 3.60 -2.07
CA ASN A 105 -0.03 4.63 -2.68
C ASN A 105 1.44 4.23 -2.73
N ARG A 106 1.96 3.54 -1.70
CA ARG A 106 3.29 2.92 -1.70
C ARG A 106 3.44 1.96 -2.87
N ARG A 107 2.53 0.98 -2.99
CA ARG A 107 2.49 0.01 -4.10
C ARG A 107 2.49 0.70 -5.46
N ALA A 108 1.60 1.67 -5.65
CA ALA A 108 1.49 2.41 -6.91
C ALA A 108 2.78 3.17 -7.26
N ASN A 109 3.40 3.83 -6.28
CA ASN A 109 4.65 4.55 -6.47
C ASN A 109 5.79 3.62 -6.94
N LEU A 110 5.88 2.45 -6.32
CA LEU A 110 6.93 1.46 -6.61
C LEU A 110 6.70 0.79 -7.95
N MET A 111 5.47 0.36 -8.25
CA MET A 111 5.14 -0.23 -9.55
C MET A 111 5.36 0.76 -10.69
N ASN A 112 5.03 2.04 -10.53
CA ASN A 112 5.34 3.06 -11.54
C ASN A 112 6.85 3.18 -11.82
N SER A 113 7.67 2.92 -10.81
CA SER A 113 9.12 3.12 -10.89
C SER A 113 9.85 1.89 -11.40
N VAL A 114 9.39 0.70 -11.01
CA VAL A 114 10.10 -0.56 -11.22
C VAL A 114 9.45 -1.42 -12.31
N TYR A 115 8.12 -1.46 -12.34
CA TYR A 115 7.33 -2.36 -13.19
C TYR A 115 6.15 -1.61 -13.84
N PRO A 116 6.38 -0.52 -14.58
CA PRO A 116 5.30 0.38 -15.02
C PRO A 116 4.27 -0.32 -15.92
N ARG A 117 4.70 -1.30 -16.72
CA ARG A 117 3.83 -2.11 -17.60
C ARG A 117 2.80 -2.93 -16.84
N PHE A 118 3.13 -3.36 -15.62
CA PHE A 118 2.31 -4.26 -14.82
C PHE A 118 1.52 -3.52 -13.72
N LYS A 119 1.47 -2.18 -13.76
CA LYS A 119 0.76 -1.37 -12.77
C LYS A 119 -0.73 -1.71 -12.67
N THR A 120 -1.34 -2.17 -13.75
CA THR A 120 -2.76 -2.55 -13.79
C THR A 120 -3.09 -3.70 -12.84
N LEU A 121 -2.13 -4.57 -12.51
CA LEU A 121 -2.30 -5.65 -11.54
C LEU A 121 -2.71 -5.13 -10.15
N LEU A 122 -2.35 -3.89 -9.80
CA LEU A 122 -2.76 -3.26 -8.55
C LEU A 122 -4.26 -3.00 -8.43
N LYS A 123 -4.98 -2.98 -9.56
CA LYS A 123 -6.42 -2.73 -9.59
C LYS A 123 -7.23 -3.96 -9.22
N ASP A 124 -6.65 -5.14 -9.38
CA ASP A 124 -7.33 -6.39 -9.11
C ASP A 124 -7.11 -6.82 -7.64
N PRO A 125 -8.16 -6.81 -6.81
CA PRO A 125 -8.03 -7.18 -5.41
C PRO A 125 -7.66 -8.66 -5.22
N THR A 126 -7.94 -9.55 -6.18
CA THR A 126 -7.61 -10.98 -6.03
C THR A 126 -6.10 -11.25 -6.09
N ASN A 127 -5.31 -10.27 -6.54
CA ASN A 127 -3.85 -10.33 -6.50
C ASN A 127 -3.27 -10.08 -5.10
N PHE A 128 -4.10 -9.82 -4.08
CA PHE A 128 -3.66 -9.58 -2.72
C PHE A 128 -4.36 -10.54 -1.76
N SER A 129 -3.58 -11.21 -0.91
CA SER A 129 -4.13 -12.01 0.17
C SER A 129 -4.15 -11.21 1.48
N PRO A 130 -5.25 -11.22 2.24
CA PRO A 130 -5.28 -10.63 3.57
C PRO A 130 -4.33 -11.34 4.57
N SER A 131 -3.96 -12.60 4.33
CA SER A 131 -2.97 -13.32 5.16
C SER A 131 -1.54 -12.84 4.95
N GLU A 132 -1.29 -12.04 3.91
CA GLU A 132 0.04 -11.55 3.52
C GLU A 132 0.25 -10.08 3.93
N GLU A 133 -0.57 -9.54 4.84
CA GLU A 133 -0.57 -8.12 5.19
C GLU A 133 0.75 -7.58 5.76
N ALA A 134 1.61 -8.46 6.28
CA ALA A 134 2.96 -8.10 6.74
C ALA A 134 3.89 -7.70 5.58
N GLN A 135 3.56 -8.08 4.35
CA GLN A 135 4.27 -7.74 3.12
C GLN A 135 3.52 -6.65 2.36
N LEU A 136 4.27 -5.75 1.72
CA LEU A 136 3.68 -4.67 0.98
C LEU A 136 2.94 -5.22 -0.25
N PHE A 137 3.52 -6.17 -0.99
CA PHE A 137 2.86 -6.83 -2.10
C PHE A 137 2.42 -8.25 -1.77
N GLY A 138 3.32 -9.06 -1.21
CA GLY A 138 3.05 -10.43 -0.80
C GLY A 138 3.31 -11.47 -1.90
N PRO A 139 3.47 -12.76 -1.53
CA PRO A 139 3.61 -13.87 -2.46
C PRO A 139 2.51 -13.97 -3.52
N THR A 140 1.25 -13.68 -3.16
CA THR A 140 0.11 -13.74 -4.09
C THR A 140 0.31 -12.74 -5.23
N PHE A 141 0.60 -11.49 -4.91
CA PHE A 141 0.84 -10.45 -5.91
C PHE A 141 2.10 -10.75 -6.73
N THR A 142 3.16 -11.20 -6.08
CA THR A 142 4.43 -11.52 -6.75
C THR A 142 4.28 -12.65 -7.76
N SER A 143 3.43 -13.64 -7.47
CA SER A 143 3.11 -14.73 -8.40
C SER A 143 2.34 -14.23 -9.62
N ALA A 144 1.33 -13.36 -9.41
CA ALA A 144 0.58 -12.73 -10.50
C ALA A 144 1.48 -11.84 -11.38
N LEU A 145 2.42 -11.11 -10.76
CA LEU A 145 3.41 -10.31 -11.47
C LEU A 145 4.32 -11.17 -12.36
N LEU A 146 4.80 -12.31 -11.85
CA LEU A 146 5.63 -13.24 -12.61
C LEU A 146 4.86 -13.83 -13.80
N GLN A 147 3.64 -14.28 -13.57
CA GLN A 147 2.78 -14.81 -14.63
C GLN A 147 2.53 -13.76 -15.73
N ALA A 148 2.17 -12.53 -15.35
CA ALA A 148 1.94 -11.45 -16.31
C ALA A 148 3.22 -11.10 -17.10
N ALA A 149 4.40 -11.18 -16.47
CA ALA A 149 5.67 -10.97 -17.15
C ALA A 149 6.00 -12.08 -18.16
N ASP A 150 5.72 -13.34 -17.82
CA ASP A 150 5.91 -14.48 -18.72
C ASP A 150 4.97 -14.43 -19.92
N GLU A 151 3.70 -14.08 -19.70
CA GLU A 151 2.71 -13.88 -20.76
C GLU A 151 3.10 -12.72 -21.68
N ASP A 152 3.51 -11.59 -21.11
CA ASP A 152 3.99 -10.45 -21.89
C ASP A 152 5.23 -10.81 -22.72
N ALA A 153 6.19 -11.55 -22.16
CA ALA A 153 7.37 -12.01 -22.87
C ALA A 153 7.01 -12.95 -24.05
N LYS A 154 6.01 -13.82 -23.88
CA LYS A 154 5.49 -14.66 -24.97
C LYS A 154 4.85 -13.81 -26.07
N LEU A 155 4.03 -12.82 -25.71
CA LEU A 155 3.42 -11.90 -26.66
C LEU A 155 4.45 -11.08 -27.45
N GLN A 156 5.52 -10.60 -26.80
CA GLN A 156 6.61 -9.88 -27.48
C GLN A 156 7.32 -10.76 -28.51
N LYS A 157 7.52 -12.06 -28.22
CA LYS A 157 8.11 -13.01 -29.18
C LYS A 157 7.22 -13.24 -30.40
N VAL A 158 5.90 -13.36 -30.21
CA VAL A 158 4.96 -13.49 -31.35
C VAL A 158 4.94 -12.19 -32.18
N ALA A 159 4.91 -11.04 -31.52
CA ALA A 159 4.90 -9.75 -32.17
C ALA A 159 6.18 -9.46 -32.97
N SER A 160 7.34 -9.96 -32.54
CA SER A 160 8.59 -9.80 -33.29
C SER A 160 8.68 -10.71 -34.51
N VAL A 161 8.11 -11.92 -34.46
CA VAL A 161 8.03 -12.84 -35.61
C VAL A 161 7.20 -12.25 -36.75
N GLY A 162 6.08 -11.57 -36.43
CA GLY A 162 5.24 -10.90 -37.42
C GLY A 162 5.88 -9.69 -38.11
N ARG A 163 7.01 -9.16 -37.61
CA ARG A 163 7.75 -8.06 -38.24
C ARG A 163 8.81 -8.52 -39.24
N ILE A 164 9.22 -9.79 -39.20
CA ILE A 164 10.27 -10.34 -40.07
C ILE A 164 9.72 -10.66 -41.49
N SER A 165 8.40 -10.68 -41.69
CA SER A 165 7.77 -10.94 -43.00
C SER A 165 7.42 -9.69 -43.81
N GLY A 166 7.81 -8.49 -43.37
CA GLY A 166 7.50 -7.21 -44.02
C GLY A 166 8.76 -6.43 -44.38
N GLY A 167 9.62 -6.99 -45.24
CA GLY A 167 10.76 -6.27 -45.79
C GLY A 167 10.29 -5.14 -46.71
N PHE A 168 10.42 -3.89 -46.27
CA PHE A 168 10.72 -2.77 -47.17
C PHE A 168 11.59 -1.76 -46.43
N SER A 169 12.87 -1.77 -46.80
CA SER A 169 13.81 -0.68 -46.61
C SER A 169 13.27 0.58 -47.29
N GLN A 170 13.00 1.64 -46.54
CA GLN A 170 13.15 3.00 -47.06
C GLN A 170 13.94 3.83 -46.04
N LYS A 171 15.21 4.04 -46.39
CA LYS A 171 15.98 5.19 -45.93
C LYS A 171 15.37 6.43 -46.56
N THR A 172 14.98 7.40 -45.74
CA THR A 172 14.83 8.79 -46.17
C THR A 172 15.45 9.70 -45.12
N GLN A 173 16.60 10.26 -45.49
CA GLN A 173 17.18 11.46 -44.88
C GLN A 173 16.35 12.68 -45.31
N GLN A 174 15.93 13.51 -44.36
CA GLN A 174 15.68 14.96 -44.49
C GLN A 174 15.06 15.43 -43.16
N LYS A 175 15.29 16.61 -42.57
CA LYS A 175 16.27 17.70 -42.62
C LYS A 175 15.80 18.62 -41.47
N GLN A 176 16.71 19.17 -40.68
CA GLN A 176 16.36 20.10 -39.60
C GLN A 176 15.73 21.41 -40.12
N ALA A 177 14.88 21.99 -39.25
CA ALA A 177 14.43 23.38 -39.11
C ALA A 177 12.94 23.61 -39.47
N ASP A 178 12.08 23.82 -38.47
CA ASP A 178 11.83 25.13 -37.88
C ASP A 178 10.97 25.04 -36.61
N LYS A 179 11.22 25.94 -35.66
CA LYS A 179 10.55 26.06 -34.37
C LYS A 179 9.40 27.07 -34.48
N PRO A 180 8.21 26.78 -33.92
CA PRO A 180 7.47 27.82 -33.22
C PRO A 180 7.12 27.42 -31.78
N GLU A 181 6.87 28.44 -30.97
CA GLU A 181 6.84 28.45 -29.51
C GLU A 181 5.66 27.71 -28.85
N ASP A 182 5.90 27.29 -27.60
CA ASP A 182 5.00 26.60 -26.67
C ASP A 182 3.68 27.33 -26.39
N PRO A 183 2.59 26.57 -26.19
CA PRO A 183 1.67 26.83 -25.09
C PRO A 183 1.81 25.75 -24.01
N ARG A 184 2.09 26.20 -22.78
CA ARG A 184 2.12 25.39 -21.55
C ARG A 184 0.91 24.46 -21.44
N PRO A 185 1.06 23.18 -21.01
CA PRO A 185 -0.08 22.38 -20.61
C PRO A 185 -0.52 22.78 -19.20
N GLU A 186 -1.72 23.34 -19.10
CA GLU A 186 -2.45 23.49 -17.85
C GLU A 186 -2.65 22.13 -17.18
N THR A 187 -2.36 22.07 -15.89
CA THR A 187 -2.62 20.92 -15.05
C THR A 187 -4.11 20.76 -14.79
N SER A 188 -4.84 20.06 -15.66
CA SER A 188 -6.17 19.55 -15.34
C SER A 188 -6.09 18.07 -14.97
N ARG A 189 -5.90 17.80 -13.67
CA ARG A 189 -6.17 16.49 -13.07
C ARG A 189 -7.59 16.47 -12.54
N GLN A 190 -8.58 16.45 -13.43
CA GLN A 190 -9.94 16.02 -13.07
C GLN A 190 -10.00 14.50 -13.26
N GLY A 191 -9.58 13.78 -12.21
CA GLY A 191 -9.87 12.35 -12.10
C GLY A 191 -11.36 12.17 -11.79
N ASP A 192 -12.01 11.27 -12.53
CA ASP A 192 -13.43 10.95 -12.38
C ASP A 192 -13.76 10.56 -10.92
N PRO A 193 -14.72 11.23 -10.26
CA PRO A 193 -15.17 10.90 -8.91
C PRO A 193 -15.72 9.47 -8.78
N SER A 194 -16.18 8.87 -9.89
CA SER A 194 -16.74 7.51 -9.92
C SER A 194 -15.65 6.44 -9.70
N GLU A 195 -14.46 6.64 -10.27
CA GLU A 195 -13.30 5.77 -10.06
C GLU A 195 -12.93 5.74 -8.58
N ARG A 196 -12.80 6.92 -7.93
CA ARG A 196 -12.45 6.99 -6.49
C ARG A 196 -13.42 6.21 -5.61
N ARG A 197 -14.73 6.26 -5.90
CA ARG A 197 -15.78 5.59 -5.12
C ARG A 197 -15.76 4.07 -5.30
N GLY A 198 -15.64 3.57 -6.53
CA GLY A 198 -15.60 2.13 -6.81
C GLY A 198 -14.35 1.42 -6.26
N TYR A 199 -13.22 2.13 -6.16
CA TYR A 199 -11.99 1.60 -5.57
C TYR A 199 -12.04 1.49 -4.04
N GLN A 200 -12.96 2.19 -3.37
CA GLN A 200 -13.06 2.23 -1.92
C GLN A 200 -13.94 1.09 -1.37
N THR A 201 -14.98 0.71 -2.13
CA THR A 201 -15.96 -0.31 -1.71
C THR A 201 -15.46 -1.76 -1.82
N ARG A 202 -14.36 -2.03 -2.55
CA ARG A 202 -13.86 -3.41 -2.74
C ARG A 202 -12.74 -3.82 -1.78
N TYR A 203 -12.24 -2.89 -0.98
CA TYR A 203 -11.23 -3.17 0.04
C TYR A 203 -11.85 -3.38 1.43
N THR A 204 -13.16 -3.17 1.59
CA THR A 204 -13.90 -3.42 2.85
C THR A 204 -13.83 -4.88 3.30
N ASP A 205 -13.60 -5.82 2.38
CA ASP A 205 -13.48 -7.24 2.70
C ASP A 205 -12.12 -7.61 3.34
N CYS A 206 -11.08 -6.80 3.13
CA CYS A 206 -9.79 -6.95 3.81
C CYS A 206 -9.80 -6.46 5.27
N PHE A 207 -10.92 -5.90 5.74
CA PHE A 207 -11.07 -5.49 7.14
C PHE A 207 -11.39 -6.67 8.06
N SER A 208 -11.95 -7.75 7.50
CA SER A 208 -12.40 -8.92 8.26
C SER A 208 -11.29 -9.60 9.09
N PRO A 209 -10.05 -9.80 8.61
CA PRO A 209 -9.01 -10.47 9.38
C PRO A 209 -8.50 -9.64 10.56
N PHE A 210 -8.34 -8.32 10.40
CA PHE A 210 -7.83 -7.46 11.47
C PHE A 210 -8.75 -7.46 12.69
N PHE A 211 -10.07 -7.37 12.48
CA PHE A 211 -11.05 -7.46 13.58
C PHE A 211 -11.21 -8.88 14.13
N ARG A 212 -10.96 -9.93 13.34
CA ARG A 212 -10.92 -11.31 13.85
C ARG A 212 -9.73 -11.55 14.79
N LEU A 213 -8.64 -10.82 14.62
CA LEU A 213 -7.43 -10.97 15.46
C LEU A 213 -7.46 -10.11 16.74
N LEU A 214 -8.39 -9.15 16.81
CA LEU A 214 -8.61 -8.31 17.98
C LEU A 214 -9.49 -9.04 19.00
N ARG A 215 -8.85 -9.67 19.99
CA ARG A 215 -9.49 -10.37 21.10
C ARG A 215 -10.43 -9.45 21.87
N ARG A 216 -11.77 -9.57 21.71
CA ARG A 216 -12.67 -9.07 22.73
C ARG A 216 -12.69 -10.07 23.89
N GLN A 217 -11.96 -9.77 24.95
CA GLN A 217 -12.12 -10.54 26.18
C GLN A 217 -13.56 -10.33 26.70
N PRO A 218 -14.27 -11.40 27.12
CA PRO A 218 -15.55 -11.23 27.78
C PRO A 218 -15.31 -10.39 29.03
N VAL A 219 -16.16 -9.38 29.25
CA VAL A 219 -16.18 -8.62 30.50
C VAL A 219 -16.53 -9.62 31.59
N VAL A 220 -15.53 -10.11 32.31
CA VAL A 220 -15.77 -10.87 33.54
C VAL A 220 -16.37 -9.86 34.50
N GLU A 221 -17.68 -9.98 34.75
CA GLU A 221 -18.36 -9.28 35.83
C GLU A 221 -17.52 -9.46 37.09
N ARG A 222 -16.89 -8.38 37.55
CA ARG A 222 -16.33 -8.35 38.89
C ARG A 222 -17.51 -8.42 39.84
N ARG A 223 -17.88 -9.65 40.24
CA ARG A 223 -18.68 -9.87 41.44
C ARG A 223 -17.93 -9.22 42.59
N GLN A 224 -18.52 -8.15 43.11
CA GLN A 224 -18.10 -7.54 44.36
C GLN A 224 -18.35 -8.57 45.47
N HIS A 225 -17.30 -8.91 46.19
CA HIS A 225 -17.35 -9.51 47.53
C HIS A 225 -16.37 -8.75 48.40
#